data_AF-U9SJP7-F1
#
_entry.id   AF-U9SJP7-F1
#
_cell.length_a   1.000
_cell.length_b   1.000
_cell.length_c   1.000
_cell.angle_alpha   90.00
_cell.angle_beta   90.00
_cell.angle_gamma   90.00
#
_symmetry.space_group_name_H-M   'P 1'
#
loop_
_entity.id
_entity.type
_entity.pdbx_description
1 polymer ?
#
loop_
_entity_poly.entity_id
_entity_poly.type
_entity_poly.pdbx_seq_one_letter_code
_entity_poly.pdbx_strand_id
1 'polypeptide(L)' 'MAPEILRGKPHTLASDVYSLGVIINEIITVIPPFNNQPHDHFLALDICRGLRPNIREETPTSL' A
#
# COMPACT_ATOMS: atom_id res chain seq x y z
N MET A 1 -1.30 4.25 3.70
CA MET A 1 -1.97 5.41 3.08
C MET A 1 -1.43 5.64 1.68
N ALA A 2 -2.20 6.25 0.79
CA ALA A 2 -1.75 6.54 -0.58
C ALA A 2 -0.61 7.59 -0.58
N PRO A 3 0.36 7.50 -1.52
CA PRO A 3 1.50 8.40 -1.60
C PRO A 3 1.16 9.89 -1.68
N GLU A 4 0.06 10.25 -2.34
CA GLU A 4 -0.42 11.63 -2.48
C GLU A 4 -1.00 12.18 -1.17
N ILE A 5 -1.70 11.34 -0.41
CA ILE A 5 -2.24 11.69 0.91
C ILE A 5 -1.10 11.91 1.90
N LEU A 6 -0.08 11.04 1.88
CA LEU A 6 1.13 11.18 2.69
C LEU A 6 1.91 12.47 2.39
N ARG A 7 1.79 13.00 1.16
CA ARG A 7 2.38 14.28 0.74
C ARG A 7 1.48 15.49 1.02
N GLY A 8 0.36 15.30 1.72
CA GLY A 8 -0.59 16.37 2.02
C GLY A 8 -1.37 16.88 0.82
N LYS A 9 -1.44 16.10 -0.27
CA LYS A 9 -2.31 16.45 -1.41
C LYS A 9 -3.77 16.12 -1.09
N PRO A 10 -4.73 16.77 -1.76
CA PRO A 10 -6.14 16.44 -1.62
C PRO A 10 -6.42 14.98 -1.93
N HIS A 11 -7.45 14.45 -1.26
CA HIS A 11 -7.98 13.14 -1.54
C HIS A 11 -8.57 13.06 -2.96
N THR A 12 -8.37 11.92 -3.63
CA THR A 12 -8.87 11.69 -4.99
C THR A 12 -9.39 10.26 -5.14
N LEU A 13 -10.06 9.97 -6.26
CA LEU A 13 -10.42 8.60 -6.60
C LEU A 13 -9.19 7.66 -6.71
N ALA A 14 -8.03 8.20 -7.09
CA ALA A 14 -6.79 7.42 -7.14
C ALA A 14 -6.33 6.96 -5.75
N SER A 15 -6.55 7.77 -4.71
CA SER A 15 -6.21 7.38 -3.34
C SER A 15 -7.15 6.29 -2.80
N ASP A 16 -8.42 6.29 -3.22
CA ASP A 16 -9.37 5.21 -2.92
C ASP A 16 -8.96 3.89 -3.60
N VAL A 17 -8.60 3.95 -4.89
CA VAL A 17 -8.14 2.75 -5.62
C VAL A 17 -6.87 2.19 -4.98
N TYR A 18 -5.95 3.05 -4.56
CA TYR A 18 -4.74 2.63 -3.86
C TYR A 18 -5.09 1.93 -2.52
N SER A 19 -5.95 2.54 -1.70
CA SER A 19 -6.30 1.98 -0.39
C SER A 19 -7.05 0.65 -0.54
N LEU A 20 -7.95 0.53 -1.54
CA LEU A 20 -8.62 -0.72 -1.88
C LEU A 20 -7.61 -1.82 -2.26
N GLY A 21 -6.59 -1.51 -3.06
CA GLY A 21 -5.54 -2.47 -3.41
C GLY A 21 -4.75 -2.96 -2.20
N VAL A 22 -4.46 -2.07 -1.23
CA VAL A 22 -3.80 -2.44 0.03
C VAL A 22 -4.70 -3.35 0.88
N ILE A 23 -6.00 -3.06 0.98
CA ILE A 23 -6.97 -3.89 1.72
C ILE A 23 -7.10 -5.28 1.07
N ILE A 24 -7.22 -5.34 -0.26
CA ILE A 24 -7.27 -6.62 -0.99
C ILE A 24 -6.01 -7.44 -0.72
N ASN A 25 -4.84 -6.81 -0.72
CA ASN A 25 -3.58 -7.49 -0.39
C ASN A 25 -3.60 -8.07 1.03
N GLU A 26 -4.09 -7.31 2.01
CA GLU A 26 -4.24 -7.79 3.40
C GLU A 26 -5.20 -8.99 3.49
N ILE A 27 -6.32 -8.97 2.75
CA ILE A 27 -7.27 -10.08 2.72
C ILE A 27 -6.63 -11.35 2.12
N ILE A 28 -5.91 -11.21 1.00
CA ILE A 28 -5.25 -12.34 0.32
C ILE A 28 -4.12 -12.91 1.19
N THR A 29 -3.35 -12.03 1.84
CA THR A 29 -2.19 -12.44 2.63
C THR A 29 -2.54 -12.89 4.04
N VAL A 30 -3.67 -12.41 4.57
CA VAL A 30 -4.04 -12.50 5.99
C VAL A 30 -2.95 -11.86 6.88
N ILE A 31 -2.24 -10.87 6.33
CA ILE A 31 -1.11 -10.20 6.97
C ILE A 31 -1.28 -8.69 6.79
N PRO A 32 -1.15 -7.88 7.87
CA PRO A 32 -1.19 -6.43 7.74
C PRO A 32 -0.13 -5.90 6.77
N PRO A 33 -0.44 -4.89 5.94
CA PRO A 33 0.54 -4.30 5.04
C PRO A 33 1.70 -3.72 5.85
N PHE A 34 2.93 -4.05 5.45
CA PHE A 34 4.15 -3.61 6.14
C PHE A 34 4.26 -4.07 7.61
N ASN A 35 3.71 -5.24 7.97
CA ASN A 35 3.71 -5.79 9.34
C ASN A 35 5.08 -5.80 10.06
N ASN A 36 6.17 -5.90 9.30
CA ASN A 36 7.54 -6.00 9.81
C ASN A 36 8.27 -4.65 9.84
N GLN A 37 7.57 -3.54 9.57
CA GLN A 37 8.17 -2.21 9.50
C GLN A 37 7.50 -1.24 10.50
N PRO A 38 8.28 -0.40 11.20
CA PRO A 38 7.71 0.66 12.02
C PRO A 38 6.83 1.59 11.18
N HIS A 39 5.67 1.94 11.69
CA HIS A 39 4.73 2.84 11.01
C HIS A 39 5.09 4.30 11.28
N ASP A 40 6.27 4.70 10.82
CA ASP A 40 6.87 6.01 11.07
C ASP A 40 7.06 6.84 9.78
N HIS A 41 7.75 7.97 9.90
CA HIS A 41 8.00 8.87 8.78
C HIS A 41 8.88 8.23 7.69
N PHE A 42 9.76 7.30 8.03
CA PHE A 42 10.61 6.63 7.04
C PHE A 42 9.77 5.70 6.16
N LEU A 43 8.85 4.93 6.76
CA LEU A 43 7.90 4.13 5.98
C LEU A 43 7.04 4.99 5.06
N ALA A 44 6.55 6.13 5.53
CA ALA A 44 5.79 7.08 4.72
C ALA A 44 6.61 7.56 3.50
N LEU A 45 7.89 7.86 3.70
CA LEU A 45 8.80 8.29 2.64
C LEU A 45 9.05 7.18 1.61
N ASP A 46 9.21 5.93 2.05
CA ASP A 46 9.43 4.80 1.17
C ASP A 46 8.19 4.48 0.34
N ILE A 47 6.99 4.55 0.92
CA ILE A 47 5.72 4.45 0.16
C ILE A 47 5.66 5.55 -0.91
N CYS A 48 6.05 6.77 -0.55
CA CYS A 48 6.14 7.89 -1.49
C CYS A 48 7.15 7.65 -2.62
N ARG A 49 8.24 6.92 -2.36
CA ARG A 49 9.28 6.54 -3.33
C ARG A 49 8.93 5.33 -4.20
N GLY A 50 7.86 4.61 -3.86
CA GLY A 50 7.39 3.48 -4.67
C GLY A 50 7.34 2.15 -3.93
N LEU A 51 7.66 2.09 -2.64
CA LEU A 51 7.47 0.88 -1.84
C LEU A 51 6.00 0.45 -1.88
N ARG A 52 5.74 -0.84 -2.06
CA ARG A 52 4.41 -1.46 -2.08
C ARG A 52 4.37 -2.67 -1.13
N PRO A 53 3.18 -3.07 -0.64
CA PRO A 53 3.03 -4.33 0.08
C PRO A 53 3.52 -5.51 -0.77
N ASN A 54 4.01 -6.56 -0.11
CA ASN A 54 4.43 -7.78 -0.79
C ASN A 54 3.21 -8.48 -1.40
N ILE A 55 3.32 -8.84 -2.68
CA ILE A 55 2.32 -9.62 -3.40
C ILE A 55 2.71 -11.09 -3.28
N ARG A 56 1.78 -11.91 -2.77
CA ARG A 56 1.96 -13.35 -2.63
C ARG A 56 2.19 -14.02 -3.98
N GLU A 57 3.05 -15.03 -4.03
CA GLU A 57 3.33 -15.79 -5.25
C GLU A 57 2.08 -16.49 -5.81
N GLU A 58 1.11 -16.81 -4.96
CA GLU A 58 -0.15 -17.42 -5.38
C GLU A 58 -1.13 -16.41 -6.01
N THR A 59 -0.80 -15.11 -6.00
CA THR A 59 -1.61 -14.08 -6.65
C THR A 59 -1.54 -14.26 -8.16
N PRO A 60 -2.69 -14.38 -8.87
CA PRO A 60 -2.69 -14.52 -10.32
C PRO A 60 -1.91 -13.38 -10.98
N THR A 61 -1.00 -13.73 -11.88
CA THR A 61 -0.33 -12.73 -12.73
C THR A 61 -1.31 -12.21 -13.77
N SER A 62 -1.04 -11.02 -14.33
CA SER A 62 -1.72 -10.61 -15.55
C SER A 62 -1.57 -11.71 -16.61
N LEU A 63 -2.64 -11.98 -17.34
CA LEU A 63 -2.62 -12.74 -18.59
C LEU A 63 -1.76 -12.03 -19.63
#